data_AF-A0A2L2YLP6-F1
#
_entry.id   AF-A0A2L2YLP6-F1
#
_cell.length_a   1.000
_cell.length_b   1.000
_cell.length_c   1.000
_cell.angle_alpha   90.00
_cell.angle_beta   90.00
_cell.angle_gamma   90.00
#
_symmetry.space_group_name_H-M   'P 1'
#
loop_
_entity.id
_entity.type
_entity.pdbx_description
1 polymer ?
#
loop_
_entity_poly.entity_id
_entity_poly.type
_entity_poly.pdbx_seq_one_letter_code
_entity_poly.pdbx_strand_id
1 'polypeptide(L)' 'MADIQASFKLVSSENYGEFLKEIGVIMVTRNLAETSYPTVEFKIEGDDYSI' A
#
# COMPACT_ATOMS: atom_id res chain seq x y z
N MET A 1 -11.77 -18.28 -3.74
CA MET A 1 -11.04 -17.05 -3.35
C MET A 1 -11.34 -16.75 -1.89
N ALA A 2 -10.38 -16.24 -1.13
CA ALA A 2 -10.68 -15.59 0.15
C ALA A 2 -11.51 -14.33 -0.12
N ASP A 3 -12.48 -14.02 0.74
CA ASP A 3 -13.23 -12.77 0.67
C ASP A 3 -12.32 -11.62 1.13
N ILE A 4 -11.71 -10.94 0.15
CA ILE A 4 -10.81 -9.81 0.37
C ILE A 4 -11.52 -8.47 0.21
N GLN A 5 -12.83 -8.45 -0.05
CA GLN A 5 -13.61 -7.22 -0.25
C GLN A 5 -13.81 -6.50 1.09
N ALA A 6 -12.87 -5.62 1.43
CA ALA A 6 -12.92 -4.84 2.65
C ALA A 6 -11.97 -3.62 2.58
N SER A 7 -12.04 -2.80 3.63
CA SER A 7 -11.12 -1.68 3.86
C SER A 7 -10.10 -2.07 4.93
N PHE A 8 -8.82 -1.93 4.60
CA PHE A 8 -7.69 -2.31 5.44
C PHE A 8 -6.83 -1.11 5.79
N LYS A 9 -6.58 -0.90 7.09
CA LYS A 9 -5.68 0.14 7.59
C LYS A 9 -4.28 -0.43 7.80
N LEU A 10 -3.26 0.34 7.44
CA LEU A 10 -1.88 -0.04 7.73
C LEU A 10 -1.65 -0.15 9.24
N VAL A 11 -1.24 -1.34 9.69
CA VAL A 11 -0.86 -1.59 11.11
C VAL A 11 0.65 -1.47 11.30
N SER A 12 1.42 -2.06 10.40
CA SER A 12 2.87 -2.04 10.43
C SER A 12 3.44 -2.05 9.01
N SER A 13 4.65 -1.52 8.88
CA SER A 13 5.41 -1.49 7.64
C SER A 13 6.87 -1.80 7.96
N GLU A 14 7.46 -2.71 7.20
CA GLU A 14 8.83 -3.17 7.39
C GLU A 14 9.63 -2.96 6.09
N ASN A 15 10.82 -2.38 6.21
CA ASN A 15 11.75 -2.17 5.09
C ASN A 15 11.22 -1.33 3.90
N TYR A 16 10.17 -0.52 4.10
CA TYR A 16 9.50 0.21 3.01
C TYR A 16 10.37 1.29 2.37
N GLY A 17 11.14 2.07 3.13
CA GLY A 17 12.04 3.08 2.55
C GLY A 17 13.15 2.50 1.69
N GLU A 18 13.74 1.37 2.10
CA GLU A 18 14.75 0.70 1.28
C GLU A 18 14.13 0.12 0.01
N PHE A 19 12.93 -0.47 0.09
CA PHE A 19 12.18 -0.87 -1.11
C PHE A 19 11.98 0.32 -2.07
N LEU A 20 11.49 1.46 -1.56
CA LEU A 20 11.27 2.64 -2.37
C LEU A 20 12.58 3.18 -2.98
N LYS A 21 13.70 3.08 -2.25
CA LYS A 21 15.03 3.47 -2.73
C LYS A 21 15.50 2.60 -3.88
N GLU A 22 15.36 1.28 -3.77
CA GLU A 22 15.77 0.34 -4.82
C GLU A 22 14.97 0.52 -6.12
N ILE A 23 13.69 0.91 -6.04
CA ILE A 23 12.88 1.23 -7.22
C ILE A 23 13.04 2.69 -7.71
N GLY A 24 14.00 3.44 -7.16
CA GLY A 24 14.39 4.77 -7.65
C GLY A 24 13.59 5.95 -7.10
N VAL A 25 12.80 5.77 -6.04
CA VAL A 25 12.06 6.88 -5.42
C VAL A 25 13.02 7.82 -4.70
N ILE A 26 12.86 9.12 -4.97
CA ILE A 26 13.71 10.17 -4.40
C ILE A 26 13.48 10.31 -2.88
N MET A 27 14.54 10.71 -2.16
CA MET A 27 14.56 10.76 -0.69
C MET A 27 13.36 11.50 -0.07
N VAL A 28 12.98 12.66 -0.61
CA VAL A 28 11.85 13.44 -0.07
C VAL A 28 10.54 12.66 -0.15
N THR A 29 10.27 12.00 -1.29
CA THR A 29 9.07 11.19 -1.48
C THR A 29 9.08 9.95 -0.59
N ARG A 30 10.25 9.32 -0.37
CA ARG A 30 10.38 8.18 0.56
C ARG A 30 10.02 8.58 1.99
N ASN A 31 10.56 9.69 2.49
CA ASN A 31 10.28 10.17 3.84
C ASN A 31 8.78 10.45 4.05
N LEU A 32 8.10 11.02 3.04
CA LEU A 32 6.66 11.22 3.08
C LEU A 32 5.88 9.90 3.07
N ALA A 33 6.32 8.95 2.26
CA ALA A 33 5.67 7.65 2.16
C ALA A 33 5.83 6.81 3.45
N GLU A 34 7.02 6.80 4.06
CA GLU A 34 7.30 6.06 5.31
C GLU A 34 6.51 6.58 6.51
N THR A 35 6.15 7.86 6.51
CA THR A 35 5.35 8.48 7.58
C THR A 35 3.85 8.43 7.31
N SER A 36 3.43 7.91 6.14
CA SER A 36 2.03 7.79 5.78
C SER A 36 1.37 6.55 6.41
N TYR A 37 0.09 6.68 6.76
CA TYR A 37 -0.75 5.58 7.28
C TYR A 37 -1.96 5.37 6.35
N PRO A 38 -1.75 4.79 5.15
CA PRO A 38 -2.80 4.63 4.16
C PRO A 38 -3.87 3.63 4.61
N THR A 39 -5.04 3.77 4.00
CA THR A 39 -6.13 2.77 4.03
C THR A 39 -6.33 2.27 2.61
N VAL A 40 -6.44 0.96 2.43
CA VAL A 40 -6.61 0.29 1.13
C VAL A 40 -8.01 -0.31 1.08
N GLU A 41 -8.81 0.02 0.06
CA GLU A 41 -10.16 -0.50 -0.12
C GLU A 41 -10.21 -1.42 -1.34
N PHE A 42 -10.50 -2.71 -1.13
CA PHE A 42 -10.65 -3.65 -2.24
C PHE A 42 -12.10 -3.75 -2.68
N LYS A 43 -12.35 -3.56 -3.98
CA LYS A 43 -13.67 -3.75 -4.59
C LYS A 43 -13.60 -4.86 -5.64
N ILE A 44 -14.58 -5.76 -5.59
CA ILE A 44 -14.69 -6.91 -6.49
C ILE A 44 -16.07 -6.86 -7.14
N GLU A 45 -16.10 -6.80 -8.47
CA GLU A 45 -17.31 -6.82 -9.29
C GLU A 45 -17.23 -7.97 -10.28
N GLY A 46 -17.66 -9.16 -9.87
CA GLY A 46 -17.47 -10.38 -10.67
C GLY A 46 -15.99 -10.74 -10.77
N ASP A 47 -15.43 -10.65 -11.99
CA ASP A 47 -14.01 -10.90 -12.28
C ASP A 47 -13.17 -9.60 -12.31
N ASP A 48 -13.80 -8.44 -12.11
CA ASP A 48 -13.12 -7.15 -12.09
C ASP A 48 -12.69 -6.77 -10.66
N TYR A 49 -11.43 -6.33 -10.52
CA TYR A 49 -10.82 -5.97 -9.23
C TYR A 49 -10.29 -4.53 -9.28
N SER A 50 -10.53 -3.75 -8.23
CA SER A 50 -9.96 -2.41 -8.06
C SER A 50 -9.52 -2.13 -6.62
N ILE A 51 -8.58 -1.19 -6.48
CA ILE A 51 -7.91 -0.76 -5.24
C ILE A 51 -7.83 0.77 -5.21
#